data_AF-A0A0U0ZT18-F1
#
_entry.id   AF-A0A0U0ZT18-F1
#
_cell.length_a   1.000
_cell.length_b   1.000
_cell.length_c   1.000
_cell.angle_alpha   90.00
_cell.angle_beta   90.00
_cell.angle_gamma   90.00
#
_symmetry.space_group_name_H-M   'P 1'
#
loop_
_entity.id
_entity.type
_entity.pdbx_description
1 polymer ?
#
loop_
_entity_poly.entity_id
_entity_poly.type
_entity_poly.pdbx_seq_one_letter_code
_entity_poly.pdbx_strand_id
1 'polypeptide(L)'
;MSATQRPLTGGEPVAIEGGWCIKALNDQYCIDVRKMLFNYRIVLTHRIGGEHGGPKHAWCYYGHGVDANGQQRTMQTARLAAILAARAWDGQGAPEGYDRQAC
;
A
#
# COMPACT_ATOMS: atom_id res chain seq x y z
N MET A 1 17.40 -22.99 -7.95
CA MET A 1 16.86 -22.96 -6.57
C MET A 1 15.57 -22.15 -6.62
N SER A 2 14.43 -22.82 -6.54
CA SER A 2 13.11 -22.20 -6.77
C SER A 2 12.65 -21.56 -5.46
N ALA A 3 12.45 -20.24 -5.46
CA ALA A 3 11.93 -19.52 -4.31
C ALA A 3 10.47 -19.93 -4.09
N THR A 4 10.20 -20.56 -2.94
CA THR A 4 8.87 -20.99 -2.52
C THR A 4 7.90 -19.80 -2.55
N GLN A 5 7.07 -19.72 -3.58
CA GLN A 5 5.94 -18.79 -3.65
C GLN A 5 4.95 -19.14 -2.54
N ARG A 6 5.02 -18.41 -1.43
CA ARG A 6 3.97 -18.45 -0.41
C ARG A 6 2.72 -17.74 -0.97
N PRO A 7 1.55 -18.40 -1.00
CA PRO A 7 0.30 -17.70 -1.28
C PRO A 7 0.04 -16.71 -0.15
N LEU A 8 0.04 -15.41 -0.46
CA LEU A 8 -0.25 -14.34 0.51
C LEU A 8 -1.77 -14.15 0.63
N THR A 9 -2.47 -15.19 1.09
CA THR A 9 -3.89 -15.13 1.46
C THR A 9 -3.99 -14.75 2.93
N GLY A 10 -4.41 -13.51 3.22
CA GLY A 10 -4.83 -13.07 4.57
C GLY A 10 -3.74 -13.01 5.65
N GLY A 11 -2.46 -13.06 5.27
CA GLY A 11 -1.32 -13.09 6.19
C GLY A 11 -0.84 -11.73 6.70
N GLU A 12 0.10 -11.76 7.65
CA GLU A 12 0.79 -10.56 8.13
C GLU A 12 1.52 -9.82 7.00
N PRO A 13 1.63 -8.48 7.07
CA PRO A 13 2.39 -7.70 6.09
C PRO A 13 3.83 -8.19 5.93
N VAL A 14 4.25 -8.44 4.69
CA VAL A 14 5.60 -8.90 4.36
C VAL A 14 6.46 -7.71 3.97
N ALA A 15 7.65 -7.58 4.56
CA ALA A 15 8.58 -6.50 4.18
C ALA A 15 9.04 -6.65 2.72
N ILE A 16 9.06 -5.53 2.02
CA ILE A 16 9.58 -5.37 0.65
C ILE A 16 10.45 -4.12 0.60
N GLU A 17 11.17 -3.90 -0.49
CA GLU A 17 12.00 -2.70 -0.63
C GLU A 17 11.15 -1.41 -0.47
N GLY A 18 11.48 -0.57 0.50
CA GLY A 18 10.77 0.69 0.73
C GLY A 18 9.33 0.55 1.27
N GLY A 19 8.91 -0.63 1.75
CA GLY A 19 7.56 -0.79 2.29
C GLY A 19 7.18 -2.20 2.72
N TRP A 20 5.89 -2.49 2.59
CA TRP A 20 5.29 -3.78 2.93
C TRP A 20 4.29 -4.21 1.87
N CYS A 21 4.34 -5.48 1.50
CA CYS A 21 3.25 -6.14 0.80
C CYS A 21 2.18 -6.48 1.84
N ILE A 22 1.00 -5.87 1.72
CA ILE A 22 -0.08 -6.05 2.69
C ILE A 22 -0.87 -7.32 2.40
N LYS A 23 -1.20 -7.55 1.12
CA LYS A 23 -1.85 -8.78 0.66
C LYS A 23 -1.67 -8.98 -0.85
N ALA A 24 -1.67 -10.23 -1.27
CA ALA A 24 -1.90 -10.56 -2.68
C ALA A 24 -3.40 -10.56 -2.94
N LEU A 25 -3.83 -9.94 -4.05
CA LEU A 25 -5.21 -10.03 -4.51
C LEU A 25 -5.42 -11.30 -5.35
N ASN A 26 -4.41 -11.64 -6.15
CA ASN A 26 -4.33 -12.83 -6.97
C ASN A 26 -2.86 -13.06 -7.36
N ASP A 27 -2.61 -13.96 -8.30
CA ASP A 27 -1.25 -14.28 -8.77
C ASP A 27 -0.57 -13.12 -9.53
N GLN A 28 -1.34 -12.12 -9.95
CA GLN A 28 -0.89 -11.01 -10.78
C GLN A 28 -0.79 -9.69 -10.02
N TYR A 29 -1.39 -9.54 -8.83
CA TYR A 29 -1.44 -8.26 -8.15
C TYR A 29 -1.22 -8.37 -6.64
N CYS A 30 -0.44 -7.43 -6.13
CA CYS A 30 -0.27 -7.15 -4.71
C CYS A 30 -0.80 -5.76 -4.38
N ILE A 31 -1.32 -5.61 -3.16
CA ILE A 31 -1.50 -4.30 -2.53
C ILE A 31 -0.31 -4.06 -1.61
N ASP A 32 0.48 -3.05 -1.97
CA ASP A 32 1.65 -2.64 -1.20
C ASP A 32 1.40 -1.32 -0.48
N VAL A 33 2.06 -1.13 0.65
CA VAL A 33 2.20 0.17 1.31
C VAL A 33 3.67 0.57 1.28
N ARG A 34 3.99 1.66 0.57
CA ARG A 34 5.35 2.18 0.42
C ARG A 34 5.53 3.47 1.24
N LYS A 35 6.68 3.60 1.91
CA LYS A 35 7.06 4.82 2.61
C LYS A 35 7.72 5.79 1.62
N MET A 36 7.26 7.02 1.60
CA MET A 36 7.92 8.13 0.92
C MET A 36 8.49 9.11 1.96
N LEU A 37 9.10 10.20 1.48
CA LEU A 37 9.72 11.21 2.35
C LEU A 37 8.71 11.86 3.33
N PHE A 38 7.52 12.22 2.84
CA PHE A 38 6.50 12.95 3.63
C PHE A 38 5.10 12.32 3.60
N ASN A 39 4.97 11.12 3.06
CA ASN A 39 3.71 10.41 2.98
C ASN A 39 3.90 8.89 2.89
N TYR A 40 2.81 8.16 2.94
CA TYR A 40 2.74 6.76 2.54
C TYR A 40 1.89 6.63 1.29
N ARG A 41 2.14 5.58 0.50
CA ARG A 41 1.33 5.26 -0.67
C ARG A 41 0.81 3.84 -0.58
N ILE A 42 -0.47 3.67 -0.84
CA ILE A 42 -1.02 2.38 -1.25
C ILE A 42 -0.75 2.25 -2.75
N VAL A 43 -0.20 1.10 -3.16
CA VAL A 43 0.16 0.82 -4.54
C VAL A 43 -0.44 -0.51 -4.94
N LEU A 44 -1.17 -0.54 -6.06
CA LEU A 44 -1.50 -1.78 -6.72
C LEU A 44 -0.33 -2.17 -7.62
N THR A 45 0.44 -3.17 -7.21
CA THR A 45 1.66 -3.59 -7.90
C THR A 45 1.38 -4.83 -8.73
N HIS A 46 1.76 -4.81 -10.01
CA HIS A 46 1.69 -6.00 -10.86
C HIS A 46 2.82 -6.97 -10.49
N ARG A 47 2.53 -8.26 -10.47
CA ARG A 47 3.50 -9.33 -10.20
C ARG A 47 3.96 -9.96 -11.51
N ILE A 48 5.27 -10.12 -11.68
CA ILE A 48 5.86 -10.81 -12.84
C ILE A 48 6.72 -11.95 -12.29
N GLY A 49 6.36 -13.19 -12.61
CA GLY A 49 7.08 -14.36 -12.09
C GLY A 49 7.03 -14.49 -10.56
N GLY A 50 6.04 -13.88 -9.90
CA GLY A 50 5.93 -13.86 -8.44
C GLY A 50 6.63 -12.69 -7.74
N GLU A 51 7.42 -11.89 -8.45
CA GLU A 51 8.11 -10.71 -7.92
C GLU A 51 7.27 -9.45 -8.06
N HIS A 52 7.53 -8.45 -7.20
CA HIS A 52 6.88 -7.13 -7.28
C HIS A 52 7.46 -6.37 -8.48
N GLY A 53 6.65 -6.20 -9.52
CA GLY A 53 6.98 -5.42 -10.70
C GLY A 53 6.59 -3.95 -10.56
N GLY A 54 5.99 -3.39 -11.61
CA GLY A 54 5.62 -1.97 -11.69
C GLY A 54 4.28 -1.63 -11.01
N PRO A 55 4.11 -0.37 -10.59
CA PRO A 55 2.83 0.13 -10.06
C PRO A 55 1.81 0.30 -11.19
N LYS A 56 0.57 -0.14 -10.96
CA LYS A 56 -0.58 0.11 -11.84
C LYS A 56 -1.36 1.36 -11.42
N HIS A 57 -1.60 1.49 -10.12
CA HIS A 57 -2.28 2.64 -9.51
C HIS A 57 -1.66 2.93 -8.14
N ALA A 58 -1.69 4.20 -7.72
CA ALA A 58 -1.23 4.55 -6.38
C ALA A 58 -1.99 5.74 -5.76
N TRP A 59 -2.14 5.70 -4.44
CA TRP A 59 -2.84 6.72 -3.65
C TRP A 59 -2.04 7.13 -2.43
N CYS A 60 -1.93 8.43 -2.19
CA CYS A 60 -1.15 9.02 -1.10
C CYS A 60 -1.98 9.21 0.18
N TYR A 61 -1.27 9.04 1.30
CA TYR A 61 -1.71 9.37 2.67
C TYR A 61 -0.64 10.26 3.29
N TYR A 62 -0.94 11.55 3.45
CA TYR A 62 0.04 12.55 3.87
C TYR A 62 0.33 12.49 5.36
N GLY A 63 1.61 12.43 5.70
CA GLY A 63 2.08 12.46 7.08
C GLY A 63 2.44 13.86 7.58
N HIS A 64 1.93 14.89 6.91
CA HIS A 64 2.19 16.30 7.20
C HIS A 64 0.96 17.16 6.87
N GLY A 65 0.93 18.39 7.36
CA GLY A 65 -0.21 19.29 7.22
C GLY A 65 -1.31 19.00 8.22
N VAL A 66 -2.53 19.43 7.89
CA VAL A 66 -3.71 19.33 8.75
C VAL A 66 -4.80 18.57 7.98
N ASP A 67 -5.54 17.69 8.66
CA ASP A 67 -6.65 16.97 8.06
C ASP A 67 -7.96 17.79 8.00
N ALA A 68 -9.01 17.19 7.46
CA ALA A 68 -10.32 17.84 7.32
C ALA A 68 -10.97 18.22 8.66
N ASN A 69 -10.55 17.61 9.76
CA ASN A 69 -11.04 17.88 11.11
C ASN A 69 -10.16 18.89 11.87
N GLY A 70 -9.14 19.47 11.21
CA GLY A 70 -8.21 20.40 11.86
C GLY A 70 -7.10 19.72 12.66
N GLN A 71 -6.91 18.41 12.56
CA GLN A 71 -5.87 17.69 13.31
C GLN A 71 -4.55 17.63 12.55
N GLN A 72 -3.46 17.78 13.29
CA GLN A 72 -2.11 17.69 12.73
C GLN A 72 -1.82 16.27 12.25
N ARG A 73 -1.43 16.15 10.98
CA ARG A 73 -1.02 14.89 10.38
C ARG A 73 0.42 14.56 10.75
N THR A 74 0.69 13.27 10.89
CA THR A 74 2.01 12.73 11.21
C THR A 74 2.35 11.54 10.33
N MET A 75 3.63 11.25 10.14
CA MET A 75 4.04 10.03 9.44
C MET A 75 3.52 8.75 10.11
N GLN A 76 3.31 8.78 11.42
CA GLN A 76 2.74 7.64 12.14
C GLN A 76 1.25 7.43 11.80
N THR A 77 0.44 8.50 11.83
CA THR A 77 -0.99 8.42 11.50
C THR A 77 -1.19 8.06 10.03
N ALA A 78 -0.40 8.64 9.12
CA ALA A 78 -0.43 8.29 7.71
C ALA A 78 -0.06 6.82 7.44
N ARG A 79 0.93 6.27 8.16
CA ARG A 79 1.29 4.85 8.06
C ARG A 79 0.12 3.96 8.47
N LEU A 80 -0.50 4.25 9.61
CA LEU A 80 -1.61 3.46 10.14
C LEU A 80 -2.81 3.52 9.18
N ALA A 81 -3.18 4.72 8.73
CA ALA A 81 -4.26 4.91 7.77
C ALA A 81 -4.01 4.13 6.47
N ALA A 82 -2.80 4.25 5.88
CA ALA A 82 -2.45 3.53 4.66
C ALA A 82 -2.48 2.00 4.83
N ILE A 83 -2.00 1.46 5.96
CA ILE A 83 -2.04 0.02 6.23
C ILE A 83 -3.48 -0.48 6.42
N LEU A 84 -4.31 0.25 7.17
CA LEU A 84 -5.70 -0.12 7.41
C LEU A 84 -6.51 -0.08 6.12
N ALA A 85 -6.38 1.00 5.35
CA ALA A 85 -7.04 1.12 4.04
C ALA A 85 -6.54 0.05 3.07
N ALA A 86 -5.25 -0.26 3.02
CA ALA A 86 -4.71 -1.33 2.17
C ALA A 86 -5.24 -2.72 2.55
N ARG A 87 -5.46 -2.99 3.84
CA ARG A 87 -6.08 -4.24 4.29
C ARG A 87 -7.53 -4.36 3.84
N ALA A 88 -8.31 -3.28 3.91
CA ALA A 88 -9.72 -3.26 3.52
C ALA A 88 -9.92 -3.20 1.99
N TRP A 89 -9.03 -2.53 1.27
CA TRP A 89 -9.17 -2.26 -0.15
C TRP A 89 -9.07 -3.53 -1.01
N ASP A 90 -9.92 -3.66 -2.02
CA ASP A 90 -10.02 -4.82 -2.90
C ASP A 90 -9.22 -4.67 -4.21
N GLY A 91 -8.54 -3.54 -4.38
CA GLY A 91 -7.78 -3.22 -5.58
C GLY A 91 -8.58 -2.49 -6.67
N GLN A 92 -9.86 -2.17 -6.43
CA GLN A 92 -10.71 -1.44 -7.36
C GLN A 92 -11.03 -0.03 -6.87
N GLY A 93 -11.12 0.93 -7.81
CA GLY A 93 -11.39 2.32 -7.46
C GLY A 93 -10.33 2.92 -6.52
N ALA A 94 -10.69 3.98 -5.80
CA ALA A 94 -9.81 4.59 -4.82
C ALA A 94 -10.01 3.95 -3.42
N PRO A 95 -8.93 3.65 -2.68
CA PRO A 95 -9.02 3.21 -1.30
C PRO A 95 -9.53 4.36 -0.41
N GLU A 96 -10.27 4.02 0.64
CA GLU A 96 -10.84 4.99 1.56
C GLU A 96 -9.78 5.85 2.27
N GLY A 97 -10.08 7.14 2.47
CA GLY A 97 -9.23 8.05 3.24
C GLY A 97 -7.96 8.51 2.53
N TYR A 98 -7.81 8.19 1.23
CA TYR A 98 -6.73 8.74 0.43
C TYR A 98 -6.82 10.27 0.31
N ASP A 99 -5.66 10.92 0.25
CA ASP A 99 -5.56 12.36 0.04
C ASP A 99 -5.46 12.75 -1.43
N ARG A 100 -4.72 11.95 -2.20
CA ARG A 100 -4.42 12.24 -3.60
C ARG A 100 -4.07 10.98 -4.37
N GLN A 101 -4.59 10.86 -5.59
CA GLN A 101 -4.12 9.86 -6.54
C GLN A 101 -2.73 10.27 -7.08
N ALA A 102 -1.78 9.35 -7.01
CA ALA A 102 -0.40 9.55 -7.47
C ALA A 102 -0.20 9.15 -8.94
N CYS A 103 -0.95 8.15 -9.42
CA CYS A 103 -0.99 7.69 -10.81
C CYS A 103 -2.24 6.85 -11.09
#